data_AF-A0A840HMW7-F1
#
_entry.id   AF-A0A840HMW7-F1
#
_cell.length_a   1.000
_cell.length_b   1.000
_cell.length_c   1.000
_cell.angle_alpha   90.00
_cell.angle_beta   90.00
_cell.angle_gamma   90.00
#
_symmetry.space_group_name_H-M   'P 1'
#
loop_
_entity.id
_entity.type
_entity.pdbx_description
1 polymer ?
#
loop_
_entity_poly.entity_id
_entity_poly.type
_entity_poly.pdbx_seq_one_letter_code
_entity_poly.pdbx_strand_id
1 'polypeptide(L)' 'MKEAPFSHANFFSSHASQVRSYCRRVPALLKSAKGAMIWDVAGVEYVDLLAGCCPLYHGHNHPHLR' A
#
# COMPACT_ATOMS: atom_id res chain seq x y z
N MET A 1 -17.52 8.98 10.53
CA MET A 1 -16.28 8.48 9.90
C MET A 1 -15.59 7.60 10.95
N LYS A 2 -15.36 6.30 10.67
CA LYS A 2 -14.73 5.40 11.65
C LYS A 2 -13.22 5.55 11.52
N GLU A 3 -12.56 5.98 12.59
CA GLU A 3 -11.10 5.94 12.75
C GLU A 3 -10.60 4.53 12.37
N ALA A 4 -9.60 4.45 11.48
CA ALA A 4 -8.96 3.18 11.19
C ALA A 4 -8.26 2.67 12.47
N PRO A 5 -8.35 1.37 12.82
CA PRO A 5 -7.89 0.85 14.11
C PRO A 5 -6.38 0.98 14.35
N PHE A 6 -5.59 1.39 13.35
CA PHE A 6 -4.14 1.56 13.44
C PHE A 6 -3.69 2.86 12.79
N SER A 7 -2.96 3.68 13.54
CA SER A 7 -2.22 4.81 12.96
C SER A 7 -0.93 4.29 12.31
N HIS A 8 -0.64 4.79 11.10
CA HIS A 8 0.56 4.46 10.33
C HIS A 8 1.84 4.57 11.18
N ALA A 9 1.98 5.64 11.96
CA ALA A 9 3.17 5.91 12.75
C ALA A 9 3.40 4.88 13.88
N ASN A 10 2.35 4.50 14.61
CA ASN A 10 2.49 3.65 15.79
C ASN A 10 2.82 2.21 15.41
N PHE A 11 2.12 1.65 14.42
CA PHE A 11 2.30 0.25 14.03
C PHE A 11 3.72 -0.03 13.51
N PHE A 12 4.20 0.80 12.57
CA PHE A 12 5.54 0.61 11.99
C PHE A 12 6.66 0.97 12.97
N SER A 13 6.43 1.84 13.95
CA SER A 13 7.46 2.16 14.96
C SER A 13 7.73 1.01 15.92
N SER A 14 6.72 0.22 16.29
CA SER A 14 6.89 -0.88 17.25
C SER A 14 7.13 -2.24 16.59
N HIS A 15 6.72 -2.45 15.33
CA HIS A 15 6.78 -3.77 14.69
C HIS A 15 7.74 -3.87 13.50
N ALA A 16 8.07 -2.76 12.83
CA ALA A 16 8.90 -2.82 11.63
C ALA A 16 10.37 -2.50 11.93
N SER A 17 11.27 -3.25 11.29
CA SER A 17 12.71 -3.03 11.37
C SER A 17 13.11 -1.58 11.06
N GLN A 18 14.24 -1.14 11.63
CA GLN A 18 14.81 0.17 11.31
C GLN A 18 15.36 0.27 9.88
N VAL A 19 15.48 -0.83 9.15
CA VAL A 19 15.89 -0.83 7.73
C VAL A 19 14.71 -0.47 6.79
N ARG A 20 13.47 -0.35 7.29
CA ARG A 20 12.27 -0.06 6.45
C ARG A 20 12.39 1.24 5.65
N SER A 21 12.02 1.22 4.37
CA SER A 21 12.13 2.38 3.48
C SER A 21 10.77 2.92 3.02
N TYR A 22 9.95 2.12 2.35
CA TYR A 22 8.68 2.58 1.75
C TYR A 22 7.69 3.12 2.78
N CYS A 23 7.52 2.42 3.91
CA CYS A 23 6.60 2.83 4.97
C CYS A 23 6.97 4.17 5.63
N ARG A 24 8.20 4.69 5.41
CA ARG A 24 8.59 6.04 5.88
C ARG A 24 8.19 7.14 4.89
N ARG A 25 8.15 6.82 3.59
CA ARG A 25 7.92 7.78 2.50
C ARG A 25 6.47 7.82 2.04
N VAL A 26 5.75 6.72 2.21
CA VAL A 26 4.34 6.59 1.84
C VAL A 26 3.52 6.53 3.13
N PRO A 27 2.89 7.63 3.56
CA PRO A 27 2.14 7.70 4.82
C PRO A 27 0.70 7.18 4.66
N ALA A 28 0.52 6.06 3.94
CA ALA A 28 -0.79 5.47 3.67
C ALA A 28 -0.77 3.98 3.99
N LEU A 29 -1.86 3.50 4.59
CA LEU A 29 -2.12 2.08 4.78
C LEU A 29 -2.96 1.56 3.62
N LEU A 30 -2.33 0.77 2.75
CA LEU A 30 -2.97 0.23 1.55
C LEU A 30 -3.90 -0.92 1.92
N LYS A 31 -5.09 -0.96 1.32
CA LYS A 31 -6.14 -1.95 1.61
C LYS A 31 -6.34 -2.93 0.46
N SER A 32 -6.41 -2.44 -0.77
CA SER A 32 -6.68 -3.25 -1.96
C SER A 32 -6.04 -2.64 -3.20
N ALA A 33 -5.82 -3.43 -4.24
CA ALA A 33 -5.28 -2.97 -5.51
C ALA A 33 -5.74 -3.86 -6.68
N LYS A 34 -5.89 -3.28 -7.88
CA LYS A 34 -6.28 -3.98 -9.11
C LYS A 34 -5.78 -3.20 -10.32
N GLY A 35 -5.07 -3.88 -11.23
CA GLY A 35 -4.45 -3.21 -12.37
C GLY A 35 -3.44 -2.15 -11.87
N ALA A 36 -3.57 -0.92 -12.36
CA ALA A 36 -2.74 0.21 -11.93
C ALA A 36 -3.32 1.00 -10.74
N MET A 37 -4.45 0.57 -10.16
CA MET A 37 -5.13 1.31 -9.08
C MET A 37 -4.89 0.68 -7.71
N ILE A 38 -4.67 1.53 -6.71
CA ILE A 38 -4.53 1.17 -5.29
C ILE A 38 -5.53 1.99 -4.47
N TRP A 39 -6.15 1.36 -3.48
CA TRP A 39 -7.03 1.99 -2.50
C TRP A 39 -6.45 1.85 -1.10
N ASP A 40 -6.46 2.94 -0.34
CA ASP A 40 -6.09 2.92 1.07
C ASP A 40 -7.28 2.56 1.98
N VAL A 41 -7.01 2.48 3.29
CA VAL A 41 -8.03 2.23 4.31
C VAL A 41 -9.02 3.38 4.51
N ALA A 42 -8.67 4.61 4.10
CA ALA A 42 -9.54 5.79 4.16
C ALA A 42 -10.43 5.94 2.91
N GLY A 43 -10.22 5.10 1.88
CA GLY A 43 -10.94 5.13 0.62
C GLY A 43 -10.33 6.05 -0.43
N VAL A 44 -9.12 6.55 -0.22
CA VAL A 44 -8.39 7.35 -1.22
C VAL A 44 -7.86 6.42 -2.30
N GLU A 45 -8.03 6.84 -3.55
CA GLU A 45 -7.56 6.13 -4.73
C GLU A 45 -6.25 6.71 -5.24
N TYR A 46 -5.33 5.82 -5.64
CA TYR A 46 -4.03 6.17 -6.17
C TYR A 46 -3.76 5.42 -7.46
N VAL A 47 -3.05 6.07 -8.39
CA VAL A 47 -2.42 5.41 -9.53
C VAL A 47 -1.03 4.93 -9.11
N ASP A 48 -0.76 3.64 -9.25
CA ASP A 48 0.53 3.03 -8.92
C ASP A 48 1.56 3.26 -10.05
N LEU A 49 2.37 4.31 -9.89
CA LEU A 49 3.50 4.60 -10.77
C LEU A 49 4.80 3.89 -10.34
N LEU A 50 4.78 3.16 -9.22
CA LEU A 50 5.93 2.38 -8.75
C LEU A 50 5.90 0.95 -9.30
N ALA A 51 4.70 0.38 -9.47
CA ALA A 51 4.46 -1.00 -9.89
C ALA A 51 5.31 -2.01 -9.11
N GLY A 52 5.49 -1.76 -7.80
CA GLY A 52 6.31 -2.58 -6.91
C GLY A 52 7.81 -2.59 -7.23
N CYS A 53 8.34 -1.60 -7.97
CA CYS A 53 9.70 -1.59 -8.53
C CYS A 53 9.87 -2.64 -9.66
N CYS A 54 8.92 -2.68 -10.60
CA CYS A 54 8.84 -3.55 -11.80
C CYS A 54 8.06 -4.88 -11.72
N PRO A 55 7.99 -5.66 -10.62
CA PRO A 55 7.37 -7.00 -10.62
C PRO A 55 5.87 -6.98 -10.96
N LEU A 56 5.19 -5.84 -10.80
CA LEU A 56 3.75 -5.70 -11.06
C LEU A 56 3.48 -5.04 -12.41
N TYR A 57 4.29 -5.32 -13.42
CA TYR A 57 4.13 -4.77 -14.77
C TYR A 57 2.83 -5.22 -15.48
N HIS A 58 2.25 -6.37 -15.09
CA HIS A 58 0.90 -6.79 -15.49
C HIS A 58 -0.21 -6.15 -14.65
N GLY A 59 0.14 -5.29 -13.69
CA GLY A 59 -0.76 -4.72 -12.70
C GLY A 59 -1.04 -5.66 -11.52
N HIS A 60 -1.61 -5.09 -10.47
CA HIS A 60 -2.03 -5.82 -9.27
C HIS A 60 -3.16 -6.80 -9.60
N ASN A 61 -3.05 -8.03 -9.10
CA ASN A 61 -4.11 -9.05 -9.16
C ASN A 61 -4.67 -9.29 -10.57
N HIS A 62 -3.78 -9.42 -11.55
CA HIS A 62 -4.16 -9.65 -12.94
C HIS A 62 -5.02 -10.94 -13.05
N PRO A 63 -6.18 -10.92 -13.73
CA PRO A 63 -7.18 -12.00 -13.67
C PRO A 63 -6.68 -13.36 -14.19
N HIS A 64 -5.67 -13.33 -15.06
CA HIS A 64 -5.03 -14.51 -15.66
C HIS A 64 -3.79 -15.01 -14.89
N LEU A 65 -3.36 -14.29 -13.85
CA LEU A 65 -2.25 -14.68 -12.96
C LEU A 65 -2.86 -14.99 -11.59
N ARG A 66 -3.08 -16.27 -11.27
CA ARG A 66 -3.65 -16.73 -9.99
C ARG A 66 -2.82 -17.85 -9.41
#